data_AF-A0A7X1H0N5-F1
#
_entry.id   AF-A0A7X1H0N5-F1
#
_cell.length_a   1.000
_cell.length_b   1.000
_cell.length_c   1.000
_cell.angle_alpha   90.00
_cell.angle_beta   90.00
_cell.angle_gamma   90.00
#
_symmetry.space_group_name_H-M   'P 1'
#
loop_
_entity.id
_entity.type
_entity.pdbx_description
1 polymer ?
#
loop_
_entity_poly.entity_id
_entity_poly.type
_entity_poly.pdbx_seq_one_letter_code
_entity_poly.pdbx_strand_id
1 'polypeptide(L)'
;MGENEHKPDCFGVIDIVFPMHDDGLRHSPESCMVCLYKTECLRTAIKNPDGLKVQEEIVDRAYESKKISFLKRWSKRKYIHKIRKEK
;
A
#
# COMPACT_ATOMS: atom_id res chain seq x y z
N MET A 1 24.61 10.48 20.33
CA MET A 1 24.14 11.37 19.26
C MET A 1 22.64 11.18 19.17
N GLY A 2 21.88 12.06 19.82
CA GLY A 2 20.44 12.09 19.70
C GLY A 2 20.06 13.46 19.17
N GLU A 3 19.17 13.50 18.18
CA GLU A 3 18.27 14.62 17.86
C GLU A 3 17.44 14.22 16.63
N ASN A 4 16.22 13.73 16.89
CA ASN A 4 15.08 13.64 15.98
C ASN A 4 15.38 13.34 14.50
N GLU A 5 15.45 12.06 14.13
CA GLU A 5 15.22 11.61 12.75
C GLU A 5 13.76 11.94 12.39
N HIS A 6 13.49 13.19 12.05
CA HIS A 6 12.21 13.66 11.55
C HIS A 6 11.92 12.90 10.26
N LYS A 7 11.17 11.80 10.40
CA LYS A 7 10.51 11.17 9.28
C LYS A 7 9.75 12.27 8.54
N PRO A 8 9.89 12.36 7.21
CA PRO A 8 9.22 13.40 6.46
C PRO A 8 7.71 13.29 6.66
N ASP A 9 6.99 14.39 6.55
CA ASP A 9 5.54 14.42 6.78
C ASP A 9 4.77 13.49 5.81
N CYS A 10 5.38 13.13 4.68
CA CYS A 10 4.85 12.15 3.74
C CYS A 10 5.06 10.68 4.14
N PHE A 11 5.78 10.39 5.23
CA PHE A 11 6.15 9.03 5.61
C PHE A 11 4.91 8.19 5.95
N GLY A 12 4.70 7.12 5.18
CA GLY A 12 3.59 6.20 5.40
C GLY A 12 2.23 6.70 4.88
N VAL A 13 2.17 7.84 4.20
CA VAL A 13 0.95 8.38 3.60
C VAL A 13 0.78 7.81 2.20
N ILE A 14 -0.03 6.76 2.07
CA ILE A 14 -0.14 5.96 0.83
C ILE A 14 -0.53 6.79 -0.40
N ASP A 15 -1.39 7.80 -0.24
CA ASP A 15 -1.85 8.62 -1.36
C ASP A 15 -0.80 9.66 -1.81
N ILE A 16 0.24 9.91 -1.00
CA ILE A 16 1.37 10.78 -1.36
C ILE A 16 2.53 9.97 -1.91
N VAL A 17 2.87 8.84 -1.27
CA VAL A 17 4.04 8.03 -1.63
C VAL A 17 3.74 7.00 -2.72
N PHE A 18 2.46 6.67 -2.90
CA PHE A 18 1.99 5.73 -3.93
C PHE A 18 0.61 6.15 -4.48
N PRO A 19 0.50 7.37 -5.06
CA PRO A 19 -0.72 7.91 -5.62
C PRO A 19 -1.26 7.06 -6.78
N MET A 20 -2.57 7.15 -7.01
CA MET A 20 -3.19 6.69 -8.25
C MET A 20 -2.85 7.67 -9.39
N HIS A 21 -2.57 7.14 -10.58
CA HIS A 21 -2.36 7.94 -11.78
C HIS A 21 -3.48 7.69 -12.80
N ASP A 22 -3.48 8.50 -13.85
CA ASP A 22 -4.51 8.50 -14.90
C ASP A 22 -4.55 7.20 -15.71
N ASP A 23 -3.51 6.38 -15.62
CA ASP A 23 -3.44 5.03 -16.21
C ASP A 23 -4.18 3.95 -15.37
N GLY A 24 -4.77 4.33 -14.23
CA GLY A 24 -5.45 3.42 -13.31
C GLY A 24 -4.49 2.53 -12.49
N LEU A 25 -3.19 2.82 -12.57
CA LEU A 25 -2.17 2.19 -11.76
C LEU A 25 -1.64 3.18 -10.72
N ARG A 26 -1.09 2.62 -9.64
CA ARG A 26 -0.40 3.42 -8.64
C ARG A 26 1.09 3.39 -8.92
N HIS A 27 1.72 4.56 -8.87
CA HIS A 27 3.16 4.73 -9.09
C HIS A 27 3.81 5.44 -7.91
N SER A 28 5.08 5.12 -7.66
CA SER A 28 5.87 5.85 -6.68
C SER A 28 6.51 7.06 -7.36
N PRO A 29 6.39 8.28 -6.82
CA PRO A 29 7.04 9.46 -7.39
C PRO A 29 8.56 9.29 -7.49
N GLU A 30 9.20 9.90 -8.48
CA GLU A 30 10.66 9.83 -8.64
C GLU A 30 11.42 10.35 -7.41
N SER A 31 10.86 11.33 -6.71
CA SER A 31 11.40 11.84 -5.44
C SER A 31 11.48 10.78 -4.34
N CYS A 32 10.61 9.77 -4.36
CA CYS A 32 10.66 8.66 -3.41
C CYS A 32 11.79 7.66 -3.74
N MET A 33 12.28 7.60 -4.98
CA MET A 33 13.35 6.68 -5.37
C MET A 33 14.71 7.04 -4.77
N VAL A 34 14.94 8.35 -4.58
CA VAL A 34 16.14 8.92 -3.94
C VAL A 34 16.04 9.00 -2.42
N CYS A 35 14.86 8.73 -1.85
CA CYS A 35 14.63 8.78 -0.41
C CYS A 35 15.29 7.60 0.33
N LEU A 36 15.99 7.90 1.42
CA LEU A 36 16.65 6.92 2.29
C LEU A 36 15.64 5.96 2.95
N TYR A 37 14.44 6.46 3.26
CA TYR A 37 13.40 5.70 3.97
C TYR A 37 12.41 4.99 3.04
N LYS A 38 12.64 4.95 1.72
CA LYS A 38 11.66 4.48 0.71
C LYS A 38 11.05 3.11 1.01
N THR A 39 11.86 2.16 1.45
CA THR A 39 11.43 0.78 1.74
C THR A 39 10.54 0.73 2.99
N GLU A 40 10.98 1.34 4.08
CA GLU A 40 10.25 1.38 5.35
C GLU A 40 8.99 2.24 5.26
N CYS A 41 9.05 3.33 4.49
CA CYS A 41 7.91 4.20 4.21
C CYS A 41 6.81 3.44 3.47
N LEU A 42 7.15 2.75 2.38
CA LEU A 42 6.17 1.99 1.60
C LEU A 42 5.60 0.80 2.39
N ARG A 43 6.43 0.09 3.16
CA ARG A 43 5.97 -0.98 4.06
C ARG A 43 4.99 -0.46 5.10
N THR A 44 5.26 0.71 5.67
CA THR A 44 4.37 1.35 6.65
C THR A 44 3.07 1.78 5.99
N ALA A 45 3.15 2.42 4.81
CA ALA A 45 1.99 2.86 4.04
C ALA A 45 1.04 1.70 3.70
N ILE A 46 1.58 0.54 3.33
CA ILE A 46 0.77 -0.67 3.04
C ILE A 46 0.13 -1.26 4.30
N LYS A 47 0.81 -1.19 5.46
CA LYS A 47 0.29 -1.69 6.73
C LYS A 47 -0.78 -0.78 7.35
N ASN A 48 -0.80 0.49 6.97
CA ASN A 48 -1.78 1.46 7.44
C ASN A 48 -3.19 1.13 6.89
N PRO A 49 -4.26 1.59 7.56
CA PRO A 49 -5.64 1.34 7.13
C PRO A 49 -5.90 1.78 5.69
N ASP A 50 -5.29 2.89 5.25
CA ASP A 50 -5.41 3.37 3.86
C ASP A 50 -4.72 2.43 2.86
N GLY A 51 -3.67 1.73 3.29
CA GLY A 51 -2.97 0.70 2.51
C GLY A 51 -3.78 -0.58 2.30
N LEU A 52 -4.81 -0.83 3.11
CA LEU A 52 -5.70 -1.99 2.93
C LEU A 52 -6.46 -1.92 1.60
N LYS A 53 -6.84 -0.71 1.16
CA LYS A 53 -7.49 -0.49 -0.14
C LYS A 53 -6.57 -0.92 -1.29
N VAL A 54 -5.28 -0.60 -1.20
CA VAL A 54 -4.27 -1.04 -2.18
C VAL A 54 -4.14 -2.56 -2.19
N GLN A 55 -4.21 -3.22 -1.04
CA GLN A 55 -4.19 -4.68 -0.98
C GLN A 55 -5.42 -5.30 -1.64
N GLU A 56 -6.61 -4.70 -1.48
CA GLU A 56 -7.82 -5.16 -2.20
C GLU A 56 -7.67 -4.99 -3.71
N GLU A 57 -7.19 -3.84 -4.17
CA GLU A 57 -6.93 -3.57 -5.60
C GLU A 57 -5.97 -4.61 -6.21
N ILE A 58 -4.89 -4.98 -5.50
CA ILE A 58 -3.95 -6.03 -5.95
C ILE A 58 -4.64 -7.38 -6.10
N VAL A 59 -5.52 -7.73 -5.16
CA VAL A 59 -6.27 -8.99 -5.19
C VAL A 59 -7.26 -9.02 -6.34
N ASP A 60 -7.97 -7.91 -6.57
CA ASP A 60 -8.91 -7.79 -7.68
C ASP A 60 -8.19 -7.85 -9.05
N ARG A 61 -7.09 -7.09 -9.24
CA ARG A 61 -6.27 -7.19 -10.46
C ARG A 61 -5.71 -8.60 -10.69
N ALA A 62 -5.29 -9.29 -9.63
CA ALA A 62 -4.79 -10.67 -9.73
C ALA A 62 -5.89 -11.65 -10.16
N TYR A 63 -7.14 -11.38 -9.79
CA TYR A 63 -8.29 -12.18 -10.18
C TYR A 63 -8.71 -11.89 -11.63
N GLU A 64 -8.77 -10.62 -12.03
CA GLU A 64 -9.05 -10.20 -13.41
C GLU A 64 -8.01 -10.75 -14.40
N SER A 65 -6.73 -10.73 -14.02
CA SER A 65 -5.65 -11.35 -14.78
C SER A 65 -5.61 -12.88 -14.70
N LYS A 66 -6.60 -13.52 -14.07
CA LYS A 66 -6.74 -14.98 -13.89
C LYS A 66 -5.55 -15.64 -13.17
N LYS A 67 -4.72 -14.86 -12.45
CA LYS A 67 -3.58 -15.36 -11.67
C LYS A 67 -4.01 -16.01 -10.34
N ILE A 68 -5.21 -15.71 -9.86
CA ILE A 68 -5.80 -16.32 -8.67
C ILE A 68 -7.22 -16.81 -8.92
N SER A 69 -7.62 -17.86 -8.21
CA SER A 69 -8.99 -18.39 -8.24
C SER A 69 -9.95 -17.59 -7.35
N PHE A 70 -11.25 -17.79 -7.57
CA PHE A 70 -12.33 -17.14 -6.80
C PHE A 70 -12.19 -17.36 -5.28
N LEU A 71 -11.91 -18.59 -4.85
CA LEU A 71 -11.73 -18.91 -3.42
C LEU A 71 -10.55 -18.15 -2.81
N LYS A 72 -9.45 -18.03 -3.57
CA LYS A 72 -8.26 -17.30 -3.13
C LYS A 72 -8.51 -15.80 -3.04
N ARG A 73 -9.27 -15.23 -4.00
CA ARG A 73 -9.76 -13.84 -3.93
C ARG A 73 -10.62 -13.62 -2.69
N TRP A 74 -11.64 -14.46 -2.49
CA TRP A 74 -12.57 -14.34 -1.37
C TRP A 74 -11.87 -14.44 -0.01
N SER A 75 -11.00 -15.44 0.16
CA SER A 75 -10.22 -15.64 1.39
C SER A 75 -9.35 -14.41 1.71
N LYS A 76 -8.65 -13.85 0.70
CA LYS A 76 -7.87 -12.63 0.87
C LYS A 76 -8.73 -11.40 1.22
N ARG A 77 -9.87 -11.20 0.55
CA ARG A 77 -10.79 -10.10 0.89
C ARG A 77 -11.35 -10.24 2.31
N LYS A 78 -11.67 -11.45 2.74
CA LYS A 78 -12.10 -11.72 4.13
C LYS A 78 -11.01 -11.39 5.14
N TYR A 79 -9.75 -11.77 4.85
CA TYR A 79 -8.62 -11.43 5.70
C TYR A 79 -8.41 -9.92 5.83
N ILE A 80 -8.43 -9.19 4.70
CA ILE A 80 -8.31 -7.73 4.69
C ILE A 80 -9.45 -7.07 5.48
N HIS A 81 -10.68 -7.54 5.29
CA HIS A 81 -11.84 -7.06 6.05
C HIS A 81 -11.70 -7.30 7.55
N LYS A 82 -11.12 -8.44 7.96
CA LYS A 82 -10.84 -8.74 9.37
C LYS A 82 -9.83 -7.75 9.95
N ILE A 83 -8.71 -7.49 9.25
CA ILE A 83 -7.72 -6.49 9.67
C ILE A 83 -8.35 -5.11 9.81
N ARG A 84 -9.24 -4.73 8.88
CA ARG A 84 -9.95 -3.46 8.91
C ARG A 84 -10.89 -3.32 10.11
N LYS A 85 -11.40 -4.43 10.66
CA LYS A 85 -12.29 -4.44 11.82
C LYS A 85 -11.54 -4.44 13.15
N GLU A 86 -10.31 -4.96 13.17
CA GLU A 86 -9.46 -5.06 14.37
C GLU A 86 -8.62 -3.80 14.64
N LYS A 87 -8.60 -2.84 13.69
CA LYS A 87 -7.96 -1.52 13.82
C LYS A 87 -9.00 -0.43 13.95
#